data_AF-A0A0Q9NC84-F1
#
_entry.id   AF-A0A0Q9NC84-F1
#
_cell.length_a   1.000
_cell.length_b   1.000
_cell.length_c   1.000
_cell.angle_alpha   90.00
_cell.angle_beta   90.00
_cell.angle_gamma   90.00
#
_symmetry.space_group_name_H-M   'P 1'
#
loop_
_entity.id
_entity.type
_entity.pdbx_description
1 polymer ?
#
loop_
_entity_poly.entity_id
_entity_poly.type
_entity_poly.pdbx_seq_one_letter_code
_entity_poly.pdbx_strand_id
1 'polypeptide(L)'
;MEAWQSRRIDDPQPMGSYPPGDVTFLLKDISNIKLEVALDARERAIQSGTHYSEMLPQEHLPSSDYLNLYQETLELSAEKVAVSVGVVAELIRTNKGPNTVLVSLARAGTPVGILIKRYLQEIHQMNLPHYSISIIRGKGIDENALLYMLQKHPGARLQFIDGWTGKGAIRKVLTQACGKMARDYGIILDDDLAVLADPGHCTDMFGTREDFLIPSACLNSTVSGLMSRTVLRDDLIGPHDFHGSKYYKEWLDHDQSNHFIGSIVPFFNKVTKEAQEMAQSFVTHPPEISWHGLRDIQAIQTTYQMADINLIKPGVGETTRVLLRRVPWRILVDRMDNPHIRHILLLAEARGVPVEVYPGLTYSCCGLIQSVKGDAE
;
A
#
# COMPACT_ATOMS: atom_id res chain seq x y z
N MET A 1 6.31 14.57 32.46
CA MET A 1 6.18 14.84 31.02
C MET A 1 7.28 14.06 30.36
N GLU A 2 6.93 13.05 29.57
CA GLU A 2 7.92 12.16 28.95
C GLU A 2 8.73 12.94 27.91
N ALA A 3 10.02 12.63 27.74
CA ALA A 3 10.95 13.42 26.91
C ALA A 3 10.51 13.57 25.44
N TRP A 4 9.67 12.65 24.94
CA TRP A 4 9.13 12.73 23.58
C TRP A 4 8.03 13.80 23.43
N GLN A 5 7.30 14.14 24.51
CA GLN A 5 6.21 15.12 24.46
C GLN A 5 6.72 16.55 24.20
N SER A 6 7.97 16.83 24.59
CA SER A 6 8.65 18.10 24.36
C SER A 6 9.60 18.08 23.18
N ARG A 7 9.72 16.94 22.46
CA ARG A 7 10.54 16.86 21.24
C ARG A 7 9.94 17.78 20.19
N ARG A 8 10.70 18.80 19.79
CA ARG A 8 10.32 19.69 18.71
C ARG A 8 10.32 18.92 17.39
N ILE A 9 9.19 18.93 16.71
CA ILE A 9 8.99 18.41 15.36
C ILE A 9 8.32 19.54 14.58
N ASP A 10 8.90 19.93 13.45
CA ASP A 10 8.37 21.05 12.67
C ASP A 10 7.08 20.64 11.94
N ASP A 11 6.20 21.61 11.69
CA ASP A 11 4.96 21.35 10.96
C ASP A 11 5.25 20.92 9.50
N PRO A 12 4.47 19.96 8.96
CA PRO A 12 4.66 19.47 7.60
C PRO A 12 4.40 20.58 6.57
N GLN A 13 5.12 20.51 5.45
CA GLN A 13 4.87 21.40 4.31
C GLN A 13 3.78 20.80 3.41
N PRO A 14 2.94 21.64 2.77
CA PRO A 14 1.96 21.17 1.80
C PRO A 14 2.64 20.41 0.65
N MET A 15 2.15 19.20 0.38
CA MET A 15 2.76 18.32 -0.62
C MET A 15 1.70 17.40 -1.24
N GLY A 16 1.98 16.92 -2.45
CA GLY A 16 1.09 16.05 -3.20
C GLY A 16 -0.07 16.79 -3.86
N SER A 17 -0.82 16.06 -4.68
CA SER A 17 -1.94 16.61 -5.46
C SER A 17 -3.33 16.42 -4.83
N TYR A 18 -3.40 15.78 -3.66
CA TYR A 18 -4.67 15.65 -2.93
C TYR A 18 -5.03 16.95 -2.19
N PRO A 19 -6.32 17.24 -2.01
CA PRO A 19 -6.77 18.37 -1.18
C PRO A 19 -6.26 18.26 0.27
N PRO A 20 -5.85 19.37 0.92
CA PRO A 20 -5.42 19.35 2.32
C PRO A 20 -6.47 18.84 3.31
N GLY A 21 -7.76 18.94 2.95
CA GLY A 21 -8.86 18.39 3.75
C GLY A 21 -8.92 16.86 3.73
N ASP A 22 -8.38 16.22 2.70
CA ASP A 22 -8.38 14.76 2.57
C ASP A 22 -7.21 14.10 3.30
N VAL A 23 -6.01 14.68 3.22
CA VAL A 23 -4.79 14.10 3.82
C VAL A 23 -3.73 15.16 4.09
N THR A 24 -2.97 14.98 5.17
CA THR A 24 -1.72 15.69 5.43
C THR A 24 -0.52 14.75 5.31
N PHE A 25 0.44 15.05 4.44
CA PHE A 25 1.67 14.26 4.33
C PHE A 25 2.67 14.66 5.41
N LEU A 26 3.09 13.70 6.25
CA LEU A 26 4.20 13.88 7.19
C LEU A 26 5.47 13.33 6.56
N LEU A 27 5.97 14.06 5.58
CA LEU A 27 7.11 13.68 4.75
C LEU A 27 7.91 14.94 4.42
N LYS A 28 9.24 14.83 4.40
CA LYS A 28 10.13 15.92 3.99
C LYS A 28 10.17 16.01 2.46
N ASP A 29 9.92 17.20 1.92
CA ASP A 29 10.04 17.43 0.48
C ASP A 29 11.52 17.40 0.05
N ILE A 30 11.85 16.43 -0.80
CA ILE A 30 13.17 16.27 -1.41
C ILE A 30 13.11 16.37 -2.94
N SER A 31 12.07 17.01 -3.48
CA SER A 31 11.82 17.13 -4.94
C SER A 31 13.00 17.75 -5.70
N ASN A 32 13.73 18.66 -5.06
CA ASN A 32 14.90 19.32 -5.64
C ASN A 32 16.16 18.44 -5.69
N ILE A 33 16.14 17.25 -5.07
CA ILE A 33 17.29 16.34 -5.02
C ILE A 33 17.18 15.28 -6.13
N LYS A 34 18.22 15.12 -6.94
CA LYS A 34 18.26 14.07 -7.97
C LYS A 34 18.60 12.73 -7.35
N LEU A 35 17.60 11.85 -7.23
CA LEU A 35 17.72 10.51 -6.62
C LEU A 35 17.30 9.39 -7.57
N GLU A 36 16.75 9.73 -8.72
CA GLU A 36 16.29 8.80 -9.72
C GLU A 36 17.48 8.12 -10.39
N VAL A 37 17.54 6.81 -10.24
CA VAL A 37 18.58 5.96 -10.83
C VAL A 37 17.95 5.01 -11.83
N ALA A 38 18.60 4.84 -12.98
CA ALA A 38 18.22 3.86 -13.99
C ALA A 38 18.22 2.43 -13.41
N LEU A 39 17.42 1.54 -13.98
CA LEU A 39 17.19 0.20 -13.44
C LEU A 39 18.51 -0.59 -13.24
N ASP A 40 19.38 -0.58 -14.24
CA ASP A 40 20.68 -1.28 -14.25
C ASP A 40 21.67 -0.74 -13.19
N ALA A 41 21.69 0.57 -12.99
CA ALA A 41 22.54 1.22 -12.00
C ALA A 41 21.99 1.01 -10.58
N ARG A 42 20.66 1.00 -10.43
CA ARG A 42 19.99 0.72 -9.16
C ARG A 42 20.20 -0.73 -8.71
N GLU A 43 20.10 -1.68 -9.62
CA GLU A 43 20.39 -3.10 -9.36
C GLU A 43 21.84 -3.27 -8.88
N ARG A 44 22.81 -2.66 -9.57
CA ARG A 44 24.23 -2.69 -9.14
C ARG A 44 24.45 -2.09 -7.75
N ALA A 45 23.78 -0.97 -7.44
CA ALA A 45 23.91 -0.33 -6.13
C ALA A 45 23.31 -1.18 -4.99
N ILE A 46 22.14 -1.79 -5.22
CA ILE A 46 21.53 -2.74 -4.26
C ILE A 46 22.46 -3.93 -4.02
N GLN A 47 23.06 -4.48 -5.08
CA GLN A 47 24.05 -5.57 -4.98
C GLN A 47 25.30 -5.17 -4.19
N SER A 48 25.69 -3.90 -4.24
CA SER A 48 26.81 -3.37 -3.46
C SER A 48 26.46 -3.06 -2.00
N GLY A 49 25.24 -3.35 -1.56
CA GLY A 49 24.78 -3.21 -0.18
C GLY A 49 24.02 -1.91 0.12
N THR A 50 23.76 -1.05 -0.88
CA THR A 50 22.93 0.15 -0.69
C THR A 50 21.48 -0.24 -0.48
N HIS A 51 20.85 0.30 0.58
CA HIS A 51 19.45 0.01 0.83
C HIS A 51 18.55 0.64 -0.25
N TYR A 52 17.49 -0.07 -0.68
CA TYR A 52 16.65 0.36 -1.80
C TYR A 52 15.94 1.72 -1.58
N SER A 53 15.79 2.14 -0.33
CA SER A 53 15.17 3.41 0.06
C SER A 53 16.09 4.61 -0.12
N GLU A 54 17.37 4.40 -0.43
CA GLU A 54 18.35 5.47 -0.63
C GLU A 54 18.38 5.99 -2.07
N MET A 55 17.62 5.34 -2.96
CA MET A 55 17.48 5.71 -4.37
C MET A 55 16.02 5.57 -4.80
N LEU A 56 15.60 6.43 -5.73
CA LEU A 56 14.30 6.30 -6.35
C LEU A 56 14.44 5.60 -7.71
N PRO A 57 13.55 4.64 -8.04
CA PRO A 57 13.45 4.20 -9.42
C PRO A 57 13.02 5.38 -10.28
N GLN A 58 13.59 5.50 -11.48
CA GLN A 58 13.06 6.44 -12.45
C GLN A 58 11.59 6.11 -12.74
N GLU A 59 10.69 7.05 -12.47
CA GLU A 59 9.29 6.93 -12.82
C GLU A 59 9.06 7.47 -14.24
N HIS A 60 8.12 6.85 -14.95
CA HIS A 60 7.73 7.25 -16.31
C HIS A 60 6.22 7.44 -16.34
N LEU A 61 5.76 8.37 -17.17
CA LEU A 61 4.34 8.50 -17.46
C LEU A 61 3.82 7.19 -18.07
N PRO A 62 2.60 6.78 -17.73
CA PRO A 62 1.98 5.59 -18.31
C PRO A 62 1.80 5.76 -19.82
N SER A 63 1.95 4.67 -20.59
CA SER A 63 1.57 4.65 -21.99
C SER A 63 0.05 4.81 -22.14
N SER A 64 -0.42 5.18 -23.34
CA SER A 64 -1.85 5.24 -23.67
C SER A 64 -2.57 3.92 -23.36
N ASP A 65 -1.97 2.80 -23.76
CA ASP A 65 -2.56 1.48 -23.57
C ASP A 65 -2.70 1.13 -22.08
N TYR A 66 -1.73 1.56 -21.27
CA TYR A 66 -1.77 1.33 -19.83
C TYR A 66 -2.77 2.25 -19.13
N LEU A 67 -2.95 3.47 -19.62
CA LEU A 67 -3.97 4.39 -19.13
C LEU A 67 -5.38 3.87 -19.45
N ASN A 68 -5.59 3.31 -20.66
CA ASN A 68 -6.84 2.68 -21.05
C ASN A 68 -7.16 1.46 -20.16
N LEU A 69 -6.18 0.57 -19.94
CA LEU A 69 -6.34 -0.56 -19.02
C LEU A 69 -6.74 -0.09 -17.62
N TYR A 70 -6.11 0.97 -17.12
CA TYR A 70 -6.46 1.57 -15.84
C TYR A 70 -7.90 2.09 -15.82
N GLN A 71 -8.32 2.84 -16.85
CA GLN A 71 -9.66 3.40 -16.94
C GLN A 71 -10.74 2.31 -16.98
N GLU A 72 -10.55 1.29 -17.82
CA GLU A 72 -11.44 0.12 -17.89
C GLU A 72 -11.51 -0.62 -16.55
N THR A 73 -10.35 -0.84 -15.92
CA THR A 73 -10.30 -1.49 -14.61
C THR A 73 -11.02 -0.67 -13.55
N LEU A 74 -10.84 0.65 -13.55
CA LEU A 74 -11.50 1.56 -12.61
C LEU A 74 -13.02 1.51 -12.78
N GLU A 75 -13.51 1.62 -14.01
CA GLU A 75 -14.95 1.57 -14.30
C GLU A 75 -15.58 0.24 -13.83
N LEU A 76 -14.92 -0.89 -14.13
CA LEU A 76 -15.43 -2.22 -13.78
C LEU A 76 -15.34 -2.54 -12.28
N SER A 77 -14.40 -1.93 -11.54
CA SER A 77 -14.13 -2.28 -10.14
C SER A 77 -14.52 -1.20 -9.13
N ALA A 78 -14.93 0.00 -9.55
CA ALA A 78 -15.20 1.12 -8.65
C ALA A 78 -16.20 0.78 -7.55
N GLU A 79 -17.31 0.11 -7.89
CA GLU A 79 -18.32 -0.31 -6.92
C GLU A 79 -17.75 -1.33 -5.92
N LYS A 80 -16.98 -2.31 -6.39
CA LYS A 80 -16.34 -3.33 -5.54
C LYS A 80 -15.31 -2.71 -4.59
N VAL A 81 -14.56 -1.72 -5.08
CA VAL A 81 -13.64 -0.94 -4.23
C VAL A 81 -14.45 -0.15 -3.19
N ALA A 82 -15.57 0.47 -3.58
CA ALA A 82 -16.44 1.19 -2.64
C ALA A 82 -16.99 0.29 -1.53
N VAL A 83 -17.45 -0.93 -1.87
CA VAL A 83 -17.86 -1.95 -0.90
C VAL A 83 -16.73 -2.23 0.09
N SER A 84 -15.53 -2.52 -0.43
CA SER A 84 -14.36 -2.85 0.39
C SER A 84 -13.94 -1.68 1.30
N VAL A 85 -14.00 -0.45 0.81
CA VAL A 85 -13.78 0.77 1.60
C VAL A 85 -14.80 0.88 2.72
N GLY A 86 -16.08 0.69 2.41
CA GLY A 86 -17.17 0.76 3.38
C GLY A 86 -16.97 -0.24 4.51
N VAL A 87 -16.64 -1.50 4.19
CA VAL A 87 -16.37 -2.53 5.20
C VAL A 87 -15.25 -2.10 6.14
N VAL A 88 -14.11 -1.66 5.59
CA VAL A 88 -12.96 -1.21 6.41
C VAL A 88 -13.34 0.00 7.26
N ALA A 89 -14.07 0.98 6.70
CA ALA A 89 -14.52 2.15 7.43
C ALA A 89 -15.46 1.78 8.61
N GLU A 90 -16.40 0.87 8.41
CA GLU A 90 -17.30 0.38 9.46
C GLU A 90 -16.55 -0.40 10.56
N LEU A 91 -15.54 -1.20 10.18
CA LEU A 91 -14.66 -1.89 11.14
C LEU A 91 -13.87 -0.88 11.99
N ILE A 92 -13.29 0.14 11.37
CA ILE A 92 -12.56 1.20 12.07
C ILE A 92 -13.49 1.96 13.02
N ARG A 93 -14.68 2.35 12.54
CA ARG A 93 -15.68 3.05 13.35
C ARG A 93 -16.09 2.22 14.57
N THR A 94 -16.33 0.92 14.39
CA THR A 94 -16.77 0.02 15.45
C THR A 94 -15.66 -0.27 16.46
N ASN A 95 -14.44 -0.53 16.00
CA ASN A 95 -13.33 -0.98 16.85
C ASN A 95 -12.55 0.16 17.52
N LYS A 96 -12.45 1.33 16.86
CA LYS A 96 -11.63 2.46 17.32
C LYS A 96 -12.47 3.66 17.79
N GLY A 97 -13.66 3.84 17.23
CA GLY A 97 -14.58 4.91 17.62
C GLY A 97 -14.22 6.29 17.05
N PRO A 98 -14.87 7.37 17.52
CA PRO A 98 -14.73 8.71 16.94
C PRO A 98 -13.42 9.43 17.28
N ASN A 99 -12.69 9.00 18.32
CA ASN A 99 -11.39 9.56 18.67
C ASN A 99 -10.24 8.81 17.99
N THR A 100 -10.29 8.77 16.66
CA THR A 100 -9.37 8.01 15.81
C THR A 100 -8.67 8.91 14.81
N VAL A 101 -7.36 8.71 14.65
CA VAL A 101 -6.55 9.32 13.58
C VAL A 101 -6.27 8.25 12.54
N LEU A 102 -6.62 8.53 11.29
CA LEU A 102 -6.32 7.66 10.15
C LEU A 102 -4.85 7.87 9.73
N VAL A 103 -4.11 6.79 9.55
CA VAL A 103 -2.68 6.81 9.26
C VAL A 103 -2.38 5.95 8.03
N SER A 104 -2.36 6.57 6.85
CA SER A 104 -2.02 5.90 5.61
C SER A 104 -0.53 5.64 5.46
N LEU A 105 -0.17 4.41 5.17
CA LEU A 105 1.20 4.02 4.82
C LEU A 105 1.46 4.39 3.36
N ALA A 106 2.36 5.37 3.16
CA ALA A 106 2.66 5.86 1.83
C ALA A 106 3.33 4.76 0.99
N ARG A 107 2.94 4.55 -0.27
CA ARG A 107 1.96 5.34 -1.05
C ARG A 107 0.60 4.69 -1.22
N ALA A 108 0.55 3.36 -1.19
CA ALA A 108 -0.64 2.61 -1.59
C ALA A 108 -1.80 2.80 -0.59
N GLY A 109 -1.50 3.04 0.68
CA GLY A 109 -2.49 3.36 1.70
C GLY A 109 -3.15 4.72 1.51
N THR A 110 -2.44 5.73 0.98
CA THR A 110 -2.92 7.11 0.90
C THR A 110 -4.29 7.26 0.22
N PRO A 111 -4.50 6.80 -1.03
CA PRO A 111 -5.82 6.89 -1.66
C PRO A 111 -6.89 6.11 -0.90
N VAL A 112 -6.54 4.99 -0.25
CA VAL A 112 -7.48 4.19 0.54
C VAL A 112 -7.90 4.91 1.82
N GLY A 113 -6.97 5.54 2.53
CA GLY A 113 -7.28 6.36 3.70
C GLY A 113 -8.16 7.56 3.37
N ILE A 114 -7.99 8.18 2.18
CA ILE A 114 -8.88 9.24 1.68
C ILE A 114 -10.29 8.70 1.46
N LEU A 115 -10.43 7.54 0.79
CA LEU A 115 -11.73 6.92 0.56
C LEU A 115 -12.43 6.56 1.87
N ILE A 116 -11.71 5.99 2.83
CA ILE A 116 -12.23 5.67 4.18
C ILE A 116 -12.69 6.95 4.89
N LYS A 117 -11.86 8.00 4.89
CA LYS A 117 -12.22 9.30 5.49
C LYS A 117 -13.50 9.85 4.89
N ARG A 118 -13.60 9.87 3.55
CA ARG A 118 -14.78 10.38 2.85
C ARG A 118 -16.03 9.55 3.13
N TYR A 119 -15.91 8.21 3.17
CA TYR A 119 -17.01 7.34 3.56
C TYR A 119 -17.50 7.64 4.98
N LEU A 120 -16.58 7.74 5.95
CA LEU A 120 -16.92 8.07 7.34
C LEU A 120 -17.58 9.45 7.47
N GLN A 121 -17.11 10.43 6.69
CA GLN A 121 -17.72 11.76 6.65
C GLN A 121 -19.12 11.75 6.03
N GLU A 122 -19.31 11.08 4.90
CA GLU A 122 -20.57 11.08 4.16
C GLU A 122 -21.66 10.28 4.87
N ILE A 123 -21.32 9.07 5.35
CA ILE A 123 -22.29 8.14 5.92
C ILE A 123 -22.51 8.39 7.42
N HIS A 124 -21.45 8.76 8.15
CA HIS A 124 -21.49 8.87 9.62
C HIS A 124 -21.24 10.29 10.15
N GLN A 125 -21.02 11.27 9.28
CA GLN A 125 -20.68 12.65 9.66
C GLN A 125 -19.41 12.72 10.55
N MET A 126 -18.51 11.75 10.40
CA MET A 126 -17.28 11.65 11.17
C MET A 126 -16.10 12.25 10.39
N ASN A 127 -15.68 13.45 10.80
CA ASN A 127 -14.50 14.10 10.22
C ASN A 127 -13.23 13.73 10.98
N LEU A 128 -12.61 12.60 10.61
CA LEU A 128 -11.38 12.15 11.25
C LEU A 128 -10.13 12.85 10.68
N PRO A 129 -9.12 13.19 11.53
CA PRO A 129 -7.79 13.56 11.05
C PRO A 129 -7.18 12.42 10.23
N HIS A 130 -6.49 12.76 9.14
CA HIS A 130 -5.86 11.78 8.27
C HIS A 130 -4.47 12.24 7.86
N TYR A 131 -3.49 11.39 8.14
CA TYR A 131 -2.09 11.60 7.79
C TYR A 131 -1.59 10.49 6.88
N SER A 132 -0.63 10.82 6.02
CA SER A 132 0.14 9.83 5.28
C SER A 132 1.61 9.90 5.67
N ILE A 133 2.17 8.75 6.04
CA ILE A 133 3.50 8.63 6.65
C ILE A 133 4.35 7.57 5.95
N SER A 134 5.66 7.62 6.15
CA SER A 134 6.58 6.61 5.62
C SER A 134 6.62 5.34 6.47
N ILE A 135 6.68 4.20 5.80
CA ILE A 135 7.16 2.93 6.34
C ILE A 135 8.07 2.25 5.31
N ILE A 136 9.24 1.77 5.75
CA ILE A 136 10.26 1.21 4.87
C ILE A 136 10.68 -0.15 5.42
N ARG A 137 10.57 -1.20 4.59
CA ARG A 137 11.04 -2.56 4.94
C ARG A 137 12.52 -2.50 5.30
N GLY A 138 12.89 -3.09 6.45
CA GLY A 138 14.27 -3.10 6.94
C GLY A 138 14.74 -1.81 7.62
N LYS A 139 13.99 -0.70 7.53
CA LYS A 139 14.33 0.57 8.21
C LYS A 139 13.30 1.00 9.25
N GLY A 140 12.04 0.57 9.12
CA GLY A 140 10.96 0.87 10.07
C GLY A 140 10.01 1.96 9.60
N ILE A 141 9.16 2.40 10.53
CA ILE A 141 8.21 3.50 10.35
C ILE A 141 8.87 4.83 10.72
N ASP A 142 8.38 5.94 10.17
CA ASP A 142 8.81 7.27 10.57
C ASP A 142 8.37 7.59 12.01
N GLU A 143 9.31 7.55 12.94
CA GLU A 143 9.06 7.84 14.36
C GLU A 143 8.65 9.29 14.60
N ASN A 144 9.24 10.25 13.88
CA ASN A 144 8.88 11.66 14.03
C ASN A 144 7.44 11.89 13.58
N ALA A 145 6.99 11.20 12.52
CA ALA A 145 5.59 11.26 12.10
C ALA A 145 4.63 10.71 13.17
N LEU A 146 4.97 9.59 13.81
CA LEU A 146 4.17 9.04 14.91
C LEU A 146 4.10 10.00 16.11
N LEU A 147 5.24 10.52 16.55
CA LEU A 147 5.32 11.46 17.66
C LEU A 147 4.54 12.75 17.36
N TYR A 148 4.65 13.28 16.14
CA TYR A 148 3.89 14.46 15.71
C TYR A 148 2.38 14.24 15.85
N MET A 149 1.86 13.12 15.34
CA MET A 149 0.43 12.82 15.44
C MET A 149 -0.04 12.68 16.89
N LEU A 150 0.74 12.04 17.75
CA LEU A 150 0.41 11.86 19.16
C LEU A 150 0.49 13.16 19.97
N GLN A 151 1.42 14.06 19.62
CA GLN A 151 1.47 15.41 20.18
C GLN A 151 0.29 16.26 19.72
N LYS A 152 -0.10 16.15 18.44
CA LYS A 152 -1.20 16.93 17.85
C LYS A 152 -2.58 16.45 18.28
N HIS A 153 -2.75 15.16 18.50
CA HIS A 153 -4.00 14.51 18.88
C HIS A 153 -3.83 13.66 20.17
N PRO A 154 -3.62 14.29 21.35
CA PRO A 154 -3.40 13.55 22.59
C PRO A 154 -4.56 12.61 22.92
N GLY A 155 -4.24 11.34 23.19
CA GLY A 155 -5.22 10.32 23.56
C GLY A 155 -6.03 9.74 22.40
N ALA A 156 -5.79 10.17 21.15
CA ALA A 156 -6.40 9.56 19.99
C ALA A 156 -5.78 8.19 19.68
N ARG A 157 -6.59 7.26 19.16
CA ARG A 157 -6.11 5.96 18.65
C ARG A 157 -5.62 6.13 17.22
N LEU A 158 -4.47 5.54 16.90
CA LEU A 158 -3.96 5.51 15.53
C LEU A 158 -4.49 4.26 14.82
N GLN A 159 -5.01 4.44 13.60
CA GLN A 159 -5.39 3.35 12.72
C GLN A 159 -4.52 3.36 11.47
N PHE A 160 -3.66 2.35 11.33
CA PHE A 160 -2.80 2.21 10.15
C PHE A 160 -3.58 1.65 8.97
N ILE A 161 -3.34 2.20 7.77
CA ILE A 161 -4.08 1.89 6.54
C ILE A 161 -3.10 1.63 5.40
N ASP A 162 -3.30 0.54 4.66
CA ASP A 162 -2.61 0.25 3.40
C ASP A 162 -3.59 -0.20 2.31
N GLY A 163 -3.13 -0.25 1.06
CA GLY A 163 -3.97 -0.65 -0.08
C GLY A 163 -4.17 -2.15 -0.18
N TRP A 164 -3.13 -2.94 0.07
CA TRP A 164 -3.16 -4.38 -0.14
C TRP A 164 -2.07 -5.07 0.67
N THR A 165 -2.34 -6.28 1.19
CA THR A 165 -1.31 -7.10 1.84
C THR A 165 -1.27 -8.52 1.29
N GLY A 166 -0.08 -8.93 0.84
CA GLY A 166 0.19 -10.27 0.30
C GLY A 166 0.80 -11.20 1.32
N LYS A 167 2.12 -11.16 1.49
CA LYS A 167 2.85 -12.00 2.45
C LYS A 167 3.04 -11.35 3.83
N GLY A 168 2.31 -10.26 4.11
CA GLY A 168 2.30 -9.53 5.38
C GLY A 168 3.63 -8.86 5.76
N ALA A 169 4.45 -8.49 4.77
CA ALA A 169 5.73 -7.84 5.02
C ALA A 169 5.58 -6.50 5.75
N ILE A 170 4.63 -5.65 5.33
CA ILE A 170 4.36 -4.36 5.97
C ILE A 170 3.80 -4.55 7.38
N ARG A 171 2.89 -5.51 7.58
CA ARG A 171 2.38 -5.83 8.91
C ARG A 171 3.50 -6.18 9.90
N LYS A 172 4.47 -7.01 9.49
CA LYS A 172 5.64 -7.34 10.34
C LYS A 172 6.47 -6.09 10.71
N VAL A 173 6.70 -5.19 9.76
CA VAL A 173 7.42 -3.93 10.01
C VAL A 173 6.63 -3.04 10.96
N LEU A 174 5.30 -2.97 10.81
CA LEU A 174 4.42 -2.21 11.69
C LEU A 174 4.46 -2.75 13.12
N THR A 175 4.28 -4.06 13.32
CA THR A 175 4.40 -4.71 14.63
C THR A 175 5.73 -4.40 15.30
N GLN A 176 6.84 -4.49 14.55
CA GLN A 176 8.18 -4.16 15.05
C GLN A 176 8.29 -2.70 15.47
N ALA A 177 7.72 -1.79 14.67
CA ALA A 177 7.70 -0.36 14.96
C ALA A 177 6.88 -0.02 16.19
N CYS A 178 5.66 -0.55 16.34
CA CYS A 178 4.84 -0.38 17.55
C CYS A 178 5.59 -0.90 18.79
N GLY A 179 6.24 -2.07 18.69
CA GLY A 179 7.08 -2.59 19.76
C GLY A 179 8.28 -1.69 20.09
N LYS A 180 8.86 -1.01 19.10
CA LYS A 180 9.92 -0.01 19.31
C LYS A 180 9.39 1.23 20.05
N MET A 181 8.22 1.73 19.65
CA MET A 181 7.58 2.87 20.32
C MET A 181 7.29 2.58 21.80
N ALA A 182 6.83 1.36 22.11
CA ALA A 182 6.59 0.92 23.48
C ALA A 182 7.88 0.88 24.31
N ARG A 183 8.98 0.35 23.74
CA ARG A 183 10.27 0.24 24.44
C ARG A 183 10.96 1.58 24.65
N ASP A 184 10.98 2.43 23.63
CA ASP A 184 11.83 3.62 23.62
C ASP A 184 11.13 4.85 24.20
N TYR A 185 9.80 4.89 24.10
CA TYR A 185 8.99 6.05 24.50
C TYR A 185 7.88 5.72 25.51
N GLY A 186 7.64 4.44 25.84
CA GLY A 186 6.51 4.03 26.67
C GLY A 186 5.15 4.12 25.97
N ILE A 187 5.14 4.33 24.65
CA ILE A 187 3.93 4.55 23.87
C ILE A 187 3.41 3.21 23.34
N ILE A 188 2.26 2.77 23.84
CA ILE A 188 1.59 1.56 23.36
C ILE A 188 0.68 1.93 22.17
N LEU A 189 0.98 1.36 21.01
CA LEU A 189 0.19 1.52 19.79
C LEU A 189 -0.39 0.17 19.37
N ASP A 190 -1.60 0.21 18.83
CA ASP A 190 -2.19 -0.95 18.17
C ASP A 190 -1.51 -1.15 16.80
N ASP A 191 -1.03 -2.36 16.51
CA ASP A 191 -0.38 -2.71 15.24
C ASP A 191 -1.36 -3.27 14.19
N ASP A 192 -2.66 -3.05 14.39
CA ASP A 192 -3.72 -3.44 13.47
C ASP A 192 -3.56 -2.70 12.13
N LEU A 193 -3.30 -3.45 11.07
CA LEU A 193 -3.21 -2.92 9.72
C LEU A 193 -4.56 -3.09 9.01
N ALA A 194 -5.23 -1.97 8.74
CA ALA A 194 -6.44 -1.95 7.92
C ALA A 194 -6.07 -1.94 6.43
N VAL A 195 -6.65 -2.83 5.62
CA VAL A 195 -6.35 -2.92 4.18
C VAL A 195 -7.58 -3.07 3.32
N LEU A 196 -7.54 -2.54 2.10
CA LEU A 196 -8.64 -2.74 1.15
C LEU A 196 -8.79 -4.23 0.79
N ALA A 197 -7.67 -4.91 0.51
CA ALA A 197 -7.64 -6.33 0.21
C ALA A 197 -6.50 -7.07 0.92
N ASP A 198 -6.82 -8.25 1.44
CA ASP A 198 -5.88 -9.15 2.10
C ASP A 198 -6.04 -10.60 1.62
N PRO A 199 -5.58 -10.91 0.40
CA PRO A 199 -5.45 -12.29 -0.05
C PRO A 199 -4.39 -13.07 0.74
N GLY A 200 -3.59 -12.39 1.57
CA GLY A 200 -2.57 -13.01 2.41
C GLY A 200 -3.08 -13.73 3.65
N HIS A 201 -4.30 -13.43 4.09
CA HIS A 201 -4.79 -13.79 5.43
C HIS A 201 -3.89 -13.24 6.55
N CYS A 202 -3.43 -12.01 6.39
CA CYS A 202 -2.47 -11.34 7.25
C CYS A 202 -3.10 -10.42 8.30
N THR A 203 -4.35 -10.00 8.19
CA THR A 203 -5.05 -9.09 9.12
C THR A 203 -6.52 -9.49 9.24
N ASP A 204 -7.17 -9.03 10.31
CA ASP A 204 -8.61 -9.13 10.54
C ASP A 204 -9.37 -7.84 10.16
N MET A 205 -8.65 -6.74 9.92
CA MET A 205 -9.22 -5.48 9.41
C MET A 205 -9.02 -5.36 7.89
N PHE A 206 -9.89 -6.00 7.12
CA PHE A 206 -9.82 -5.96 5.65
C PHE A 206 -11.18 -5.74 4.99
N GLY A 207 -11.16 -5.22 3.75
CA GLY A 207 -12.36 -5.06 2.94
C GLY A 207 -12.75 -6.36 2.22
N THR A 208 -11.77 -7.05 1.63
CA THR A 208 -11.99 -8.35 0.98
C THR A 208 -10.77 -9.28 1.05
N ARG A 209 -10.99 -10.60 0.91
CA ARG A 209 -9.96 -11.62 0.69
C ARG A 209 -9.64 -11.83 -0.80
N GLU A 210 -10.47 -11.29 -1.70
CA GLU A 210 -10.28 -11.50 -3.12
C GLU A 210 -9.02 -10.81 -3.64
N ASP A 211 -8.28 -11.51 -4.50
CA ASP A 211 -7.14 -10.96 -5.22
C ASP A 211 -7.57 -10.47 -6.60
N PHE A 212 -7.94 -9.20 -6.69
CA PHE A 212 -8.27 -8.51 -7.94
C PHE A 212 -7.39 -7.27 -8.15
N LEU A 213 -7.35 -6.76 -9.38
CA LEU A 213 -6.57 -5.57 -9.69
C LEU A 213 -7.23 -4.33 -9.09
N ILE A 214 -6.68 -3.83 -7.97
CA ILE A 214 -7.07 -2.53 -7.42
C ILE A 214 -6.50 -1.43 -8.35
N PRO A 215 -7.31 -0.52 -8.92
CA PRO A 215 -6.85 0.43 -9.94
C PRO A 215 -5.69 1.32 -9.48
N SER A 216 -5.66 1.71 -8.18
CA SER A 216 -4.56 2.49 -7.60
C SER A 216 -3.19 1.78 -7.63
N ALA A 217 -3.18 0.47 -7.89
CA ALA A 217 -1.95 -0.28 -8.09
C ALA A 217 -1.33 -0.04 -9.49
N CYS A 218 -2.07 0.47 -10.47
CA CYS A 218 -1.58 0.54 -11.84
C CYS A 218 -0.55 1.65 -12.03
N LEU A 219 -0.92 2.90 -11.75
CA LEU A 219 -0.20 4.06 -12.30
C LEU A 219 0.90 4.66 -11.40
N ASN A 220 1.35 3.95 -10.36
CA ASN A 220 2.35 4.47 -9.40
C ASN A 220 1.99 5.87 -8.88
N SER A 221 2.90 6.87 -9.00
CA SER A 221 2.72 8.22 -8.49
C SER A 221 1.50 8.92 -9.10
N THR A 222 1.18 8.69 -10.38
CA THR A 222 0.09 9.40 -11.08
C THR A 222 -1.31 8.95 -10.65
N VAL A 223 -1.43 8.00 -9.71
CA VAL A 223 -2.71 7.69 -9.04
C VAL A 223 -2.58 7.73 -7.51
N SER A 224 -1.45 8.19 -6.99
CA SER A 224 -1.13 8.22 -5.55
C SER A 224 -0.59 9.58 -5.10
N GLY A 225 -1.25 10.66 -5.53
CA GLY A 225 -0.96 12.03 -5.12
C GLY A 225 0.30 12.63 -5.75
N LEU A 226 0.80 12.06 -6.85
CA LEU A 226 2.10 12.38 -7.47
C LEU A 226 3.29 12.26 -6.53
N MET A 227 3.14 11.45 -5.48
CA MET A 227 4.20 11.19 -4.52
C MET A 227 5.14 10.08 -5.03
N SER A 228 6.45 10.23 -4.81
CA SER A 228 7.41 9.13 -4.97
C SER A 228 7.34 8.14 -3.82
N ARG A 229 8.03 7.01 -3.95
CA ARG A 229 8.34 6.18 -2.77
C ARG A 229 9.08 7.02 -1.72
N THR A 230 8.97 6.61 -0.46
CA THR A 230 9.65 7.31 0.64
C THR A 230 11.12 6.93 0.71
N VAL A 231 11.92 7.87 1.17
CA VAL A 231 13.38 7.84 1.20
C VAL A 231 13.85 8.06 2.63
N LEU A 232 14.81 7.26 3.06
CA LEU A 232 15.52 7.47 4.32
C LEU A 232 17.02 7.38 4.04
N ARG A 233 17.69 8.53 4.19
CA ARG A 233 19.10 8.76 3.92
C ARG A 233 19.67 9.75 4.92
N ASP A 234 20.73 9.37 5.62
CA ASP A 234 21.27 10.15 6.73
C ASP A 234 21.89 11.49 6.29
N ASP A 235 22.28 11.62 5.01
CA ASP A 235 22.79 12.87 4.44
C ASP A 235 21.67 13.86 4.04
N LEU A 236 20.43 13.38 3.91
CA LEU A 236 19.28 14.18 3.49
C LEU A 236 18.25 14.39 4.61
N ILE A 237 18.13 13.44 5.52
CA ILE A 237 17.11 13.38 6.58
C ILE A 237 17.81 13.54 7.93
N GLY A 238 17.59 14.69 8.57
CA GLY A 238 18.10 14.96 9.91
C GLY A 238 17.32 14.22 11.00
N PRO A 239 17.82 14.21 12.25
CA PRO A 239 17.21 13.47 13.36
C PRO A 239 15.81 13.95 13.77
N HIS A 240 15.43 15.17 13.36
CA HIS A 240 14.11 15.76 13.63
C HIS A 240 13.23 15.86 12.38
N ASP A 241 13.74 15.42 11.23
CA ASP A 241 13.00 15.47 9.98
C ASP A 241 12.08 14.24 9.86
N PHE A 242 10.99 14.41 9.12
CA PHE A 242 10.29 13.27 8.56
C PHE A 242 11.13 12.60 7.48
N HIS A 243 10.84 11.33 7.19
CA HIS A 243 11.36 10.65 6.02
C HIS A 243 11.02 11.43 4.74
N GLY A 244 11.89 11.34 3.74
CA GLY A 244 11.77 12.13 2.51
C GLY A 244 10.81 11.54 1.49
N SER A 245 10.24 12.38 0.65
CA SER A 245 9.59 11.99 -0.61
C SER A 245 9.64 13.13 -1.63
N LYS A 246 9.55 12.78 -2.92
CA LYS A 246 9.44 13.74 -4.02
C LYS A 246 7.98 13.90 -4.42
N TYR A 247 7.61 15.12 -4.78
CA TYR A 247 6.33 15.46 -5.38
C TYR A 247 6.56 15.83 -6.85
N TYR A 248 6.12 14.97 -7.76
CA TYR A 248 6.27 15.15 -9.22
C TYR A 248 5.27 16.17 -9.77
N LYS A 249 5.39 17.42 -9.33
CA LYS A 249 4.47 18.52 -9.69
C LYS A 249 4.40 18.76 -11.20
N GLU A 250 5.47 18.44 -11.93
CA GLU A 250 5.54 18.50 -13.39
C GLU A 250 4.54 17.56 -14.10
N TRP A 251 3.96 16.59 -13.40
CA TRP A 251 3.00 15.62 -13.98
C TRP A 251 1.54 15.89 -13.60
N LEU A 252 1.23 17.10 -13.14
CA LEU A 252 -0.15 17.49 -12.79
C LEU A 252 -1.15 17.25 -13.94
N ASP A 253 -0.75 17.49 -15.19
CA ASP A 253 -1.60 17.29 -16.37
C ASP A 253 -1.93 15.80 -16.63
N HIS A 254 -1.20 14.89 -16.00
CA HIS A 254 -1.38 13.44 -16.12
C HIS A 254 -1.90 12.80 -14.83
N ASP A 255 -2.23 13.61 -13.82
CA ASP A 255 -2.64 13.11 -12.52
C ASP A 255 -4.05 12.49 -12.54
N GLN A 256 -4.13 11.21 -12.18
CA GLN A 256 -5.35 10.43 -12.02
C GLN A 256 -5.76 10.28 -10.55
N SER A 257 -5.02 10.86 -9.61
CA SER A 257 -5.22 10.66 -8.17
C SER A 257 -6.61 11.11 -7.70
N ASN A 258 -7.04 12.32 -8.07
CA ASN A 258 -8.37 12.81 -7.71
C ASN A 258 -9.48 12.17 -8.57
N HIS A 259 -9.18 11.78 -9.81
CA HIS A 259 -10.11 11.05 -10.66
C HIS A 259 -10.44 9.67 -10.06
N PHE A 260 -9.43 8.93 -9.58
CA PHE A 260 -9.62 7.66 -8.86
C PHE A 260 -10.61 7.80 -7.69
N ILE A 261 -10.39 8.80 -6.82
CA ILE A 261 -11.27 9.06 -5.68
C ILE A 261 -12.68 9.43 -6.16
N GLY A 262 -12.78 10.35 -7.14
CA GLY A 262 -14.05 10.84 -7.68
C GLY A 262 -14.89 9.77 -8.38
N SER A 263 -14.27 8.72 -8.92
CA SER A 263 -14.98 7.60 -9.56
C SER A 263 -15.55 6.60 -8.56
N ILE A 264 -15.03 6.53 -7.33
CA ILE A 264 -15.44 5.54 -6.31
C ILE A 264 -16.46 6.13 -5.33
N VAL A 265 -16.25 7.37 -4.87
CA VAL A 265 -17.12 8.05 -3.89
C VAL A 265 -18.62 7.98 -4.23
N PRO A 266 -19.06 8.17 -5.49
CA PRO A 266 -20.49 8.12 -5.84
C PRO A 266 -21.19 6.80 -5.49
N PHE A 267 -20.45 5.70 -5.31
CA PHE A 267 -21.02 4.40 -4.95
C PHE A 267 -21.31 4.24 -3.45
N PHE A 268 -20.81 5.13 -2.56
CA PHE A 268 -20.91 4.94 -1.11
C PHE A 268 -22.34 4.69 -0.63
N ASN A 269 -23.30 5.58 -0.95
CA ASN A 269 -24.69 5.40 -0.56
C ASN A 269 -25.31 4.07 -1.05
N LYS A 270 -24.89 3.58 -2.22
CA LYS A 270 -25.37 2.31 -2.79
C LYS A 270 -24.86 1.12 -1.97
N VAL A 271 -23.59 1.15 -1.55
CA VAL A 271 -22.90 0.00 -0.93
C VAL A 271 -22.99 -0.02 0.60
N THR A 272 -23.41 1.08 1.24
CA THR A 272 -23.43 1.23 2.70
C THR A 272 -24.08 0.05 3.43
N LYS A 273 -25.24 -0.40 2.96
CA LYS A 273 -25.96 -1.49 3.62
C LYS A 273 -25.15 -2.79 3.59
N GLU A 274 -24.63 -3.16 2.42
CA GLU A 274 -23.81 -4.36 2.23
C GLU A 274 -22.53 -4.29 3.08
N ALA A 275 -21.85 -3.13 3.06
CA ALA A 275 -20.65 -2.88 3.85
C ALA A 275 -20.89 -3.04 5.36
N GLN A 276 -22.00 -2.51 5.87
CA GLN A 276 -22.40 -2.63 7.28
C GLN A 276 -22.70 -4.07 7.68
N GLU A 277 -23.43 -4.82 6.85
CA GLU A 277 -23.76 -6.22 7.10
C GLU A 277 -22.49 -7.09 7.13
N MET A 278 -21.56 -6.88 6.19
CA MET A 278 -20.28 -7.60 6.18
C MET A 278 -19.39 -7.24 7.38
N ALA A 279 -19.24 -5.95 7.68
CA ALA A 279 -18.46 -5.51 8.84
C ALA A 279 -19.04 -6.05 10.15
N GLN A 280 -20.36 -6.03 10.32
CA GLN A 280 -21.03 -6.61 11.49
C GLN A 280 -20.79 -8.12 11.58
N SER A 281 -20.79 -8.83 10.44
CA SER A 281 -20.46 -10.26 10.39
C SER A 281 -19.03 -10.50 10.86
N PHE A 282 -18.05 -9.72 10.41
CA PHE A 282 -16.65 -9.83 10.83
C PHE A 282 -16.45 -9.47 12.32
N VAL A 283 -17.19 -8.49 12.85
CA VAL A 283 -17.14 -8.18 14.29
C VAL A 283 -17.73 -9.33 15.12
N THR A 284 -18.81 -9.94 14.65
CA THR A 284 -19.49 -11.05 15.35
C THR A 284 -18.70 -12.35 15.24
N HIS A 285 -18.06 -12.57 14.09
CA HIS A 285 -17.25 -13.75 13.78
C HIS A 285 -15.90 -13.29 13.23
N PRO A 286 -14.97 -12.89 14.12
CA PRO A 286 -13.65 -12.40 13.71
C PRO A 286 -12.93 -13.40 12.79
N PRO A 287 -12.48 -12.97 11.60
CA PRO A 287 -11.79 -13.83 10.67
C PRO A 287 -10.42 -14.25 11.23
N GLU A 288 -10.03 -15.50 11.00
CA GLU A 288 -8.73 -16.01 11.42
C GLU A 288 -7.58 -15.33 10.67
N ILE A 289 -6.52 -14.95 11.40
CA ILE A 289 -5.25 -14.47 10.84
C ILE A 289 -4.29 -15.65 10.65
N SER A 290 -4.50 -16.41 9.57
CA SER A 290 -3.84 -17.70 9.34
C SER A 290 -2.52 -17.64 8.58
N TRP A 291 -2.14 -16.46 8.05
CA TRP A 291 -0.96 -16.26 7.20
C TRP A 291 -0.86 -17.27 6.04
N HIS A 292 -2.01 -17.71 5.52
CA HIS A 292 -2.08 -18.75 4.49
C HIS A 292 -1.29 -18.37 3.24
N GLY A 293 -1.38 -17.11 2.80
CA GLY A 293 -0.63 -16.63 1.65
C GLY A 293 0.88 -16.75 1.82
N LEU A 294 1.44 -16.56 3.02
CA LEU A 294 2.87 -16.77 3.25
C LEU A 294 3.26 -18.25 3.07
N ARG A 295 2.41 -19.18 3.53
CA ARG A 295 2.64 -20.63 3.37
C ARG A 295 2.63 -21.05 1.90
N ASP A 296 1.72 -20.49 1.10
CA ASP A 296 1.67 -20.75 -0.34
C ASP A 296 2.95 -20.30 -1.04
N ILE A 297 3.46 -19.12 -0.67
CA ILE A 297 4.71 -18.61 -1.25
C ILE A 297 5.90 -19.46 -0.83
N GLN A 298 5.94 -19.97 0.40
CA GLN A 298 6.97 -20.93 0.83
C GLN A 298 6.87 -22.27 0.10
N ALA A 299 5.65 -22.74 -0.19
CA ALA A 299 5.42 -23.94 -0.99
C ALA A 299 5.92 -23.74 -2.43
N ILE A 300 5.56 -22.62 -3.08
CA ILE A 300 6.07 -22.24 -4.41
C ILE A 300 7.60 -22.18 -4.39
N GLN A 301 8.20 -21.53 -3.39
CA GLN A 301 9.65 -21.42 -3.25
C GLN A 301 10.31 -22.80 -3.24
N THR A 302 9.73 -23.75 -2.51
CA THR A 302 10.22 -25.13 -2.41
C THR A 302 10.05 -25.88 -3.73
N THR A 303 8.83 -25.85 -4.31
CA THR A 303 8.49 -26.55 -5.56
C THR A 303 9.38 -26.12 -6.72
N TYR A 304 9.66 -24.82 -6.85
CA TYR A 304 10.47 -24.26 -7.93
C TYR A 304 11.92 -24.01 -7.54
N GLN A 305 12.37 -24.49 -6.37
CA GLN A 305 13.75 -24.37 -5.86
C GLN A 305 14.30 -22.94 -5.93
N MET A 306 13.48 -21.97 -5.56
CA MET A 306 13.84 -20.55 -5.66
C MET A 306 14.72 -20.13 -4.47
N ALA A 307 15.86 -19.53 -4.76
CA ALA A 307 16.85 -19.12 -3.75
C ALA A 307 16.29 -18.08 -2.76
N ASP A 308 15.38 -17.21 -3.20
CA ASP A 308 14.79 -16.15 -2.39
C ASP A 308 13.27 -16.08 -2.60
N ILE A 309 12.53 -16.05 -1.50
CA ILE A 309 11.07 -15.88 -1.43
C ILE A 309 10.60 -14.58 -2.09
N ASN A 310 11.49 -13.60 -2.20
CA ASN A 310 11.22 -12.32 -2.82
C ASN A 310 11.16 -12.38 -4.35
N LEU A 311 11.67 -13.44 -4.98
CA LEU A 311 11.54 -13.68 -6.42
C LEU A 311 10.13 -14.16 -6.81
N ILE A 312 9.25 -14.36 -5.81
CA ILE A 312 7.85 -14.71 -6.00
C ILE A 312 7.03 -13.45 -5.71
N LYS A 313 6.27 -13.01 -6.71
CA LYS A 313 5.46 -11.79 -6.67
C LYS A 313 3.98 -12.17 -6.65
N PRO A 314 3.38 -12.37 -5.45
CA PRO A 314 1.99 -12.77 -5.34
C PRO A 314 1.04 -11.62 -5.63
N GLY A 315 -0.08 -11.96 -6.24
CA GLY A 315 -1.19 -11.04 -6.43
C GLY A 315 -1.32 -10.56 -7.87
N VAL A 316 -2.54 -10.22 -8.27
CA VAL A 316 -2.83 -9.68 -9.60
C VAL A 316 -2.05 -8.39 -9.87
N GLY A 317 -2.03 -7.46 -8.91
CA GLY A 317 -1.32 -6.18 -9.05
C GLY A 317 0.20 -6.34 -9.19
N GLU A 318 0.81 -7.19 -8.38
CA GLU A 318 2.26 -7.45 -8.44
C GLU A 318 2.64 -8.20 -9.72
N THR A 319 1.85 -9.20 -10.12
CA THR A 319 2.07 -9.95 -11.37
C THR A 319 1.93 -9.05 -12.59
N THR A 320 0.97 -8.13 -12.60
CA THR A 320 0.83 -7.10 -13.64
C THR A 320 2.10 -6.26 -13.74
N ARG A 321 2.64 -5.78 -12.60
CA ARG A 321 3.90 -5.00 -12.59
C ARG A 321 5.10 -5.81 -13.07
N VAL A 322 5.17 -7.09 -12.71
CA VAL A 322 6.21 -8.01 -13.21
C VAL A 322 6.16 -8.11 -14.73
N LEU A 323 4.98 -8.36 -15.29
CA LEU A 323 4.77 -8.46 -16.73
C LEU A 323 4.96 -7.13 -17.47
N LEU A 324 4.94 -5.99 -16.80
CA LEU A 324 5.17 -4.70 -17.44
C LEU A 324 6.60 -4.18 -17.29
N ARG A 325 7.31 -4.57 -16.22
CA ARG A 325 8.56 -3.88 -15.81
C ARG A 325 9.70 -4.81 -15.42
N ARG A 326 9.49 -6.13 -15.39
CA ARG A 326 10.52 -7.11 -15.04
C ARG A 326 10.63 -8.21 -16.10
N VAL A 327 11.48 -9.20 -15.82
CA VAL A 327 11.68 -10.39 -16.66
C VAL A 327 11.14 -11.62 -15.91
N PRO A 328 9.83 -11.89 -15.98
CA PRO A 328 9.29 -13.14 -15.48
C PRO A 328 9.71 -14.32 -16.37
N TRP A 329 9.91 -15.48 -15.76
CA TRP A 329 10.10 -16.74 -16.50
C TRP A 329 8.88 -17.66 -16.41
N ARG A 330 7.95 -17.39 -15.48
CA ARG A 330 6.69 -18.14 -15.35
C ARG A 330 5.65 -17.35 -14.56
N ILE A 331 4.38 -17.53 -14.92
CA ILE A 331 3.22 -17.07 -14.15
C ILE A 331 2.49 -18.29 -13.62
N LEU A 332 2.18 -18.30 -12.33
CA LEU A 332 1.29 -19.28 -11.71
C LEU A 332 -0.09 -18.67 -11.56
N VAL A 333 -1.15 -19.44 -11.82
CA VAL A 333 -2.54 -19.02 -11.63
C VAL A 333 -3.29 -20.05 -10.81
N ASP A 334 -4.29 -19.60 -10.04
CA ASP A 334 -5.15 -20.51 -9.28
C ASP A 334 -5.99 -21.41 -10.20
N ARG A 335 -6.57 -20.80 -11.25
CA ARG A 335 -7.35 -21.45 -12.31
C ARG A 335 -7.38 -20.59 -13.57
N MET A 336 -7.50 -21.21 -14.74
CA MET A 336 -7.46 -20.51 -16.03
C MET A 336 -8.70 -19.65 -16.31
N ASP A 337 -9.84 -19.98 -15.71
CA ASP A 337 -11.12 -19.30 -15.89
C ASP A 337 -11.38 -18.22 -14.82
N ASN A 338 -10.37 -17.86 -14.02
CA ASN A 338 -10.50 -16.78 -13.05
C ASN A 338 -10.69 -15.43 -13.79
N PRO A 339 -11.79 -14.69 -13.57
CA PRO A 339 -12.03 -13.43 -14.27
C PRO A 339 -10.98 -12.36 -13.94
N HIS A 340 -10.33 -12.44 -12.77
CA HIS A 340 -9.36 -11.46 -12.28
C HIS A 340 -7.99 -11.57 -12.96
N ILE A 341 -7.72 -12.63 -13.73
CA ILE A 341 -6.43 -12.86 -14.40
C ILE A 341 -6.48 -12.58 -15.92
N ARG A 342 -7.60 -12.11 -16.47
CA ARG A 342 -7.76 -11.96 -17.92
C ARG A 342 -6.66 -11.10 -18.56
N HIS A 343 -6.34 -9.95 -17.98
CA HIS A 343 -5.25 -9.10 -18.46
C HIS A 343 -3.87 -9.72 -18.20
N ILE A 344 -3.72 -10.54 -17.17
CA ILE A 344 -2.48 -11.29 -16.91
C ILE A 344 -2.22 -12.28 -18.05
N LEU A 345 -3.24 -13.02 -18.49
CA LEU A 345 -3.12 -13.96 -19.61
C LEU A 345 -2.72 -13.25 -20.91
N LEU A 346 -3.36 -12.13 -21.23
CA LEU A 346 -3.03 -11.32 -22.41
C LEU A 346 -1.59 -10.79 -22.37
N LEU A 347 -1.15 -10.26 -21.22
CA LEU A 347 0.21 -9.76 -21.03
C LEU A 347 1.25 -10.88 -21.09
N ALA A 348 0.95 -12.05 -20.53
CA ALA A 348 1.83 -13.21 -20.55
C ALA A 348 2.00 -13.74 -21.99
N GLU A 349 0.90 -13.86 -22.75
CA GLU A 349 0.90 -14.24 -24.16
C GLU A 349 1.73 -13.28 -25.00
N ALA A 350 1.49 -11.97 -24.88
CA ALA A 350 2.23 -10.93 -25.62
C ALA A 350 3.74 -10.96 -25.33
N ARG A 351 4.15 -11.43 -24.15
CA ARG A 351 5.55 -11.54 -23.73
C ARG A 351 6.15 -12.93 -23.89
N GLY A 352 5.38 -13.92 -24.36
CA GLY A 352 5.82 -15.31 -24.47
C GLY A 352 6.17 -15.95 -23.12
N VAL A 353 5.55 -15.50 -22.03
CA VAL A 353 5.80 -16.02 -20.68
C VAL A 353 4.82 -17.18 -20.42
N PRO A 354 5.30 -18.38 -20.05
CA PRO A 354 4.41 -19.51 -19.80
C PRO A 354 3.54 -19.28 -18.57
N VAL A 355 2.27 -19.65 -18.69
CA VAL A 355 1.28 -19.64 -17.61
C VAL A 355 0.98 -21.08 -17.21
N GLU A 356 1.05 -21.37 -15.92
CA GLU A 356 0.81 -22.70 -15.34
C GLU A 356 -0.24 -22.61 -14.22
N VAL A 357 -1.17 -23.57 -14.19
CA VAL A 357 -2.13 -23.69 -13.08
C VAL A 357 -1.41 -24.29 -11.87
N TYR A 358 -1.49 -23.62 -10.72
CA TYR A 358 -1.01 -24.09 -9.43
C TYR A 358 -2.21 -24.26 -8.48
N PRO A 359 -2.80 -25.46 -8.38
CA PRO A 359 -4.02 -25.67 -7.61
C PRO A 359 -3.86 -25.33 -6.13
N GLY A 360 -4.89 -24.71 -5.54
CA GLY A 360 -4.90 -24.36 -4.12
C GLY A 360 -4.13 -23.08 -3.77
N LEU A 361 -3.76 -22.28 -4.77
CA LEU A 361 -3.17 -20.96 -4.56
C LEU A 361 -4.21 -20.00 -3.96
N THR A 362 -3.86 -19.32 -2.85
CA THR A 362 -4.70 -18.29 -2.22
C THR A 362 -4.78 -17.02 -3.07
N TYR A 363 -3.75 -16.74 -3.86
CA TYR A 363 -3.69 -15.63 -4.81
C TYR A 363 -4.29 -16.04 -6.16
N SER A 364 -4.92 -15.11 -6.88
CA SER A 364 -5.37 -15.35 -8.26
C SER A 364 -4.19 -15.68 -9.18
N CYS A 365 -3.05 -15.03 -8.95
CA CYS A 365 -1.81 -15.36 -9.66
C CYS A 365 -0.54 -14.95 -8.91
N CYS A 366 0.58 -15.54 -9.32
CA CYS A 366 1.92 -15.20 -8.86
C CYS A 366 2.88 -15.08 -10.05
N GLY A 367 3.61 -13.97 -10.13
CA GLY A 367 4.73 -13.82 -11.07
C GLY A 367 6.02 -14.38 -10.49
N LEU A 368 6.66 -15.32 -11.18
CA LEU A 368 8.00 -15.82 -10.84
C LEU A 368 9.04 -15.09 -11.68
N ILE A 369 9.93 -14.37 -11.01
CA ILE A 369 11.04 -13.65 -11.65
C ILE A 369 12.34 -14.45 -11.50
N GLN A 370 13.26 -14.27 -12.45
CA GLN A 370 14.60 -14.81 -12.30
C GLN A 370 15.39 -13.84 -11.43
N SER A 371 16.29 -14.37 -10.60
CA SER A 371 17.37 -13.55 -10.09
C SER A 371 18.24 -13.21 -11.30
N VAL A 372 18.08 -11.99 -11.82
CA VAL A 372 19.16 -11.40 -12.62
C VAL A 372 20.34 -11.36 -11.64
N LYS A 373 21.49 -11.99 -11.94
CA LYS A 373 22.64 -12.10 -11.02
C LYS A 373 22.70 -10.90 -10.06
N GLY A 374 22.21 -11.11 -8.83
CA GLY A 374 22.13 -10.10 -7.79
C GLY A 374 20.77 -9.43 -7.49
N ASP A 375 19.66 -10.15 -7.61
CA ASP A 375 18.50 -9.89 -6.74
C ASP A 375 18.76 -10.51 -5.36
N ALA A 376 19.34 -9.73 -4.45
CA ALA A 376 19.24 -9.96 -3.01
C ALA A 376 18.23 -8.93 -2.47
N GLU A 377 17.04 -9.38 -2.06
CA GLU A 377 15.95 -8.50 -1.57
C GLU A 377 15.83 -8.40 -0.05
#